data_AF-A0A428EKP5-F1
#
_entry.id   AF-A0A428EKP5-F1
#
_cell.length_a   1.000
_cell.length_b   1.000
_cell.length_c   1.000
_cell.angle_alpha   90.00
_cell.angle_beta   90.00
_cell.angle_gamma   90.00
#
_symmetry.space_group_name_H-M   'P 1'
#
loop_
_entity.id
_entity.type
_entity.pdbx_description
1 polymer ?
#
loop_
_entity_poly.entity_id
_entity_poly.type
_entity_poly.pdbx_seq_one_letter_code
_entity_poly.pdbx_strand_id
1 'polypeptide(L)'
;MKKLLTVGLVLLSVATLAACGNKSSDSASKASSSTEQTSASSKTDNSKTNTSEVTLPTDEEIDNAKTVGDVKTLFDKLIDNYKKYIEENGAKVPEAVYKQQVEPVLKSLETSRKVANDGLSSVGSDDTEMPEELRTAYLQYMKPARDAVKQAIESASKIVSAQ
;
A
#
# COMPACT_ATOMS: atom_id res chain seq x y z
N MET A 1 -15.69 -34.50 16.05
CA MET A 1 -14.56 -33.98 16.86
C MET A 1 -14.33 -32.53 16.49
N LYS A 2 -14.35 -31.58 17.44
CA LYS A 2 -14.11 -30.16 17.16
C LYS A 2 -12.69 -29.83 17.63
N LYS A 3 -11.76 -29.65 16.68
CA LYS A 3 -10.43 -29.12 16.98
C LYS A 3 -10.43 -27.63 16.67
N LEU A 4 -9.83 -26.87 17.58
CA LEU A 4 -9.91 -25.41 17.60
C LEU A 4 -9.08 -24.82 16.44
N LEU A 5 -9.71 -24.02 15.57
CA LEU A 5 -9.00 -23.13 14.65
C LEU A 5 -8.46 -21.92 15.42
N THR A 6 -7.60 -22.17 16.40
CA THR A 6 -6.80 -21.13 17.08
C THR A 6 -5.52 -20.90 16.27
N VAL A 7 -5.67 -20.55 15.00
CA VAL A 7 -4.57 -20.04 14.17
C VAL A 7 -4.60 -18.53 14.31
N GLY A 8 -3.54 -17.98 14.93
CA GLY A 8 -3.53 -16.60 15.39
C GLY A 8 -3.65 -15.61 14.23
N LEU A 9 -4.65 -14.74 14.31
CA LEU A 9 -4.76 -13.51 13.52
C LEU A 9 -3.68 -12.50 13.97
N VAL A 10 -2.42 -12.83 13.71
CA VAL A 10 -1.29 -11.90 13.88
C VAL A 10 -1.28 -10.97 12.66
N LEU A 11 -2.26 -10.05 12.64
CA LEU A 11 -2.27 -8.93 11.71
C LEU A 11 -1.00 -8.10 11.91
N LEU A 12 -0.24 -7.91 10.82
CA LEU A 12 1.06 -7.24 10.84
C LEU A 12 0.96 -5.84 11.47
N SER A 13 1.44 -5.75 12.71
CA SER A 13 1.44 -4.52 13.49
C SER A 13 2.65 -3.65 13.13
N VAL A 14 2.61 -3.05 11.92
CA VAL A 14 3.67 -2.17 11.41
C VAL A 14 3.09 -0.80 11.04
N ALA A 15 2.59 -0.08 12.05
CA ALA A 15 1.96 1.23 11.90
C ALA A 15 2.53 2.28 12.88
N THR A 16 3.86 2.36 12.97
CA THR A 16 4.58 3.42 13.70
C THR A 16 5.83 3.90 12.97
N LEU A 17 5.70 4.24 11.67
CA LEU A 17 6.56 5.30 11.13
C LEU A 17 6.15 6.59 11.83
N ALA A 18 7.00 7.04 12.75
CA ALA A 18 6.75 8.22 13.56
C ALA A 18 6.44 9.41 12.65
N ALA A 19 5.34 10.10 12.94
CA ALA A 19 5.16 11.47 12.52
C ALA A 19 6.29 12.29 13.16
N CYS A 20 7.39 12.48 12.41
CA CYS A 20 8.48 13.34 12.81
C CYS A 20 7.96 14.79 12.71
N GLY A 21 7.29 15.21 13.78
CA GLY A 21 6.53 16.44 13.79
C GLY A 21 7.45 17.65 13.66
N ASN A 22 7.17 18.51 12.69
CA ASN A 22 7.65 19.88 12.75
C ASN A 22 6.56 20.77 13.35
N LYS A 23 6.74 21.08 14.62
CA LYS A 23 5.83 21.87 15.45
C LYS A 23 6.07 23.35 15.17
N SER A 24 5.10 24.06 14.60
CA SER A 24 5.05 25.52 14.68
C SER A 24 3.63 26.03 14.87
N SER A 25 3.41 26.61 16.04
CA SER A 25 2.48 27.73 16.30
C SER A 25 2.80 28.92 15.36
N ASP A 26 2.00 29.97 15.14
CA ASP A 26 0.74 30.46 15.74
C ASP A 26 0.03 31.37 14.67
N SER A 27 -1.15 32.00 14.79
CA SER A 27 -2.07 32.31 15.91
C SER A 27 -3.54 32.25 15.48
N ALA A 28 -4.47 32.33 16.45
CA ALA A 28 -5.90 32.52 16.20
C ALA A 28 -6.27 33.96 15.75
N SER A 29 -7.30 34.10 14.91
CA SER A 29 -8.13 35.31 14.80
C SER A 29 -9.48 34.99 14.14
N LYS A 30 -10.58 35.46 14.73
CA LYS A 30 -11.93 35.39 14.14
C LYS A 30 -12.16 36.56 13.19
N ALA A 31 -12.80 36.31 12.05
CA ALA A 31 -13.74 37.24 11.43
C ALA A 31 -14.66 36.50 10.44
N SER A 32 -15.96 36.74 10.51
CA SER A 32 -16.91 36.36 9.46
C SER A 32 -17.09 37.55 8.51
N SER A 33 -17.08 37.30 7.20
CA SER A 33 -17.91 38.07 6.25
C SER A 33 -18.13 37.25 4.98
N SER A 34 -19.31 37.40 4.39
CA SER A 34 -19.72 36.77 3.14
C SER A 34 -19.80 37.83 2.05
N THR A 35 -19.19 37.58 0.89
CA THR A 35 -19.64 38.11 -0.42
C THR A 35 -19.02 37.33 -1.58
N GLU A 36 -19.64 37.46 -2.74
CA GLU A 36 -19.55 36.54 -3.88
C GLU A 36 -18.53 36.93 -4.97
N GLN A 37 -18.45 36.08 -6.02
CA GLN A 37 -17.85 36.32 -7.33
C GLN A 37 -16.30 36.46 -7.36
N THR A 38 -15.56 35.58 -8.04
CA THR A 38 -15.59 35.49 -9.52
C THR A 38 -14.91 34.23 -10.03
N SER A 39 -15.17 33.92 -11.31
CA SER A 39 -14.71 32.73 -12.01
C SER A 39 -13.20 32.66 -12.22
N ALA A 40 -12.57 31.61 -11.71
CA ALA A 40 -11.36 31.04 -12.31
C ALA A 40 -11.42 29.51 -12.16
N SER A 41 -11.83 28.82 -13.22
CA SER A 41 -11.66 27.38 -13.30
C SER A 41 -10.17 27.10 -13.51
N SER A 42 -9.44 26.98 -12.40
CA SER A 42 -8.11 26.37 -12.40
C SER A 42 -8.27 24.90 -12.76
N LYS A 43 -8.28 24.64 -14.07
CA LYS A 43 -7.74 23.40 -14.62
C LYS A 43 -6.31 23.33 -14.11
N THR A 44 -6.12 22.66 -12.97
CA THR A 44 -4.83 22.11 -12.62
C THR A 44 -4.56 21.08 -13.69
N ASP A 45 -3.76 21.46 -14.69
CA ASP A 45 -3.30 20.53 -15.70
C ASP A 45 -2.77 19.31 -14.98
N ASN A 46 -3.33 18.15 -15.35
CA ASN A 46 -2.92 16.88 -14.80
C ASN A 46 -1.49 16.66 -15.26
N SER A 47 -0.53 17.13 -14.44
CA SER A 47 0.90 16.93 -14.67
C SER A 47 1.05 15.45 -14.98
N LYS A 48 1.44 15.16 -16.23
CA LYS A 48 1.73 13.81 -16.69
C LYS A 48 3.04 13.40 -16.03
N THR A 49 2.92 13.15 -14.73
CA THR A 49 3.98 12.66 -13.88
C THR A 49 4.39 11.35 -14.50
N ASN A 50 5.67 11.18 -14.81
CA ASN A 50 6.20 9.88 -15.22
C ASN A 50 6.29 8.95 -14.00
N THR A 51 5.18 8.79 -13.28
CA THR A 51 4.97 7.65 -12.40
C THR A 51 5.08 6.41 -13.28
N SER A 52 6.05 5.57 -12.97
CA SER A 52 6.16 4.21 -13.53
C SER A 52 4.78 3.56 -13.63
N GLU A 53 4.56 2.82 -14.71
CA GLU A 53 3.30 2.10 -14.94
C GLU A 53 3.25 0.88 -14.01
N VAL A 54 2.92 1.15 -12.74
CA VAL A 54 2.80 0.18 -11.65
C VAL A 54 1.37 -0.36 -11.65
N THR A 55 1.20 -1.56 -12.21
CA THR A 55 -0.11 -2.20 -12.42
C THR A 55 -0.60 -2.88 -11.15
N LEU A 56 -0.95 -2.09 -10.13
CA LEU A 56 -1.52 -2.56 -8.86
C LEU A 56 -2.83 -3.36 -9.06
N PRO A 57 -3.21 -4.26 -8.12
CA PRO A 57 -4.45 -5.03 -8.23
C PRO A 57 -5.71 -4.17 -8.33
N THR A 58 -6.61 -4.44 -9.28
CA THR A 58 -7.87 -3.68 -9.39
C THR A 58 -8.87 -4.07 -8.30
N ASP A 59 -9.92 -3.26 -8.10
CA ASP A 59 -11.01 -3.66 -7.19
C ASP A 59 -11.72 -4.93 -7.68
N GLU A 60 -11.84 -5.11 -8.99
CA GLU A 60 -12.43 -6.30 -9.60
C GLU A 60 -11.56 -7.55 -9.41
N GLU A 61 -10.22 -7.43 -9.53
CA GLU A 61 -9.30 -8.53 -9.22
C GLU A 61 -9.35 -8.92 -7.74
N ILE A 62 -9.48 -7.93 -6.84
CA ILE A 62 -9.61 -8.17 -5.40
C ILE A 62 -10.96 -8.83 -5.09
N ASP A 63 -12.08 -8.28 -5.54
CA ASP A 63 -13.43 -8.76 -5.17
C ASP A 63 -13.74 -10.16 -5.76
N ASN A 64 -13.13 -10.53 -6.88
CA ASN A 64 -13.31 -11.83 -7.52
C ASN A 64 -12.42 -12.94 -6.96
N ALA A 65 -11.41 -12.64 -6.14
CA ALA A 65 -10.56 -13.67 -5.55
C ALA A 65 -11.34 -14.58 -4.59
N LYS A 66 -11.23 -15.90 -4.81
CA LYS A 66 -11.97 -16.93 -4.07
C LYS A 66 -11.07 -17.98 -3.46
N THR A 67 -9.99 -18.32 -4.15
CA THR A 67 -9.07 -19.39 -3.78
C THR A 67 -7.87 -18.87 -3.00
N VAL A 68 -7.20 -19.78 -2.31
CA VAL A 68 -5.89 -19.55 -1.67
C VAL A 68 -4.88 -19.00 -2.70
N GLY A 69 -4.90 -19.53 -3.93
CA GLY A 69 -4.04 -19.10 -5.04
C GLY A 69 -4.32 -17.69 -5.52
N ASP A 70 -5.60 -17.31 -5.68
CA ASP A 70 -5.99 -15.94 -6.06
C ASP A 70 -5.47 -14.94 -5.02
N VAL A 71 -5.65 -15.26 -3.74
CA VAL A 71 -5.29 -14.39 -2.62
C VAL A 71 -3.77 -14.21 -2.49
N LYS A 72 -2.99 -15.29 -2.65
CA LYS A 72 -1.53 -15.21 -2.79
C LYS A 72 -1.13 -14.32 -3.98
N THR A 73 -1.75 -14.53 -5.14
CA THR A 73 -1.47 -13.79 -6.37
C THR A 73 -1.70 -12.29 -6.21
N LEU A 74 -2.77 -11.87 -5.52
CA LEU A 74 -3.02 -10.46 -5.22
C LEU A 74 -1.95 -9.84 -4.31
N PHE A 75 -1.51 -10.58 -3.29
CA PHE A 75 -0.47 -10.12 -2.36
C PHE A 75 0.91 -10.03 -3.03
N ASP A 76 1.23 -11.04 -3.84
CA ASP A 76 2.46 -11.09 -4.61
C ASP A 76 2.50 -9.97 -5.66
N LYS A 77 1.40 -9.78 -6.41
CA LYS A 77 1.24 -8.65 -7.35
C LYS A 77 1.39 -7.30 -6.66
N LEU A 78 0.94 -7.13 -5.41
CA LEU A 78 1.14 -5.89 -4.65
C LEU A 78 2.62 -5.63 -4.34
N ILE A 79 3.35 -6.66 -3.88
CA ILE A 79 4.76 -6.55 -3.49
C ILE A 79 5.69 -6.40 -4.71
N ASP A 80 5.50 -7.20 -5.77
CA ASP A 80 6.35 -7.12 -6.97
C ASP A 80 6.20 -5.77 -7.69
N ASN A 81 5.01 -5.18 -7.66
CA ASN A 81 4.80 -3.83 -8.17
C ASN A 81 5.57 -2.76 -7.38
N TYR A 82 5.59 -2.86 -6.05
CA TYR A 82 6.38 -1.95 -5.22
C TYR A 82 7.89 -2.15 -5.44
N LYS A 83 8.34 -3.41 -5.55
CA LYS A 83 9.73 -3.74 -5.89
C LYS A 83 10.13 -3.18 -7.26
N LYS A 84 9.33 -3.41 -8.30
CA LYS A 84 9.53 -2.88 -9.65
C LYS A 84 9.67 -1.35 -9.64
N TYR A 85 8.81 -0.65 -8.89
CA TYR A 85 8.93 0.80 -8.73
C TYR A 85 10.29 1.23 -8.15
N ILE A 86 10.76 0.51 -7.12
CA ILE A 86 12.07 0.74 -6.49
C ILE A 86 13.23 0.34 -7.41
N GLU A 87 13.10 -0.69 -8.24
CA GLU A 87 14.13 -1.08 -9.22
C GLU A 87 14.26 -0.02 -10.33
N GLU A 88 13.13 0.53 -10.82
CA GLU A 88 13.12 1.56 -11.86
C GLU A 88 13.54 2.96 -11.38
N ASN A 89 13.28 3.31 -10.11
CA ASN A 89 13.51 4.66 -9.57
C ASN A 89 14.54 4.75 -8.44
N GLY A 90 14.91 3.62 -7.81
CA GLY A 90 15.79 3.57 -6.64
C GLY A 90 17.22 4.07 -6.92
N ALA A 91 17.70 3.98 -8.16
CA ALA A 91 18.98 4.56 -8.58
C ALA A 91 19.02 6.11 -8.47
N LYS A 92 17.85 6.77 -8.36
CA LYS A 92 17.72 8.22 -8.13
C LYS A 92 17.67 8.57 -6.63
N VAL A 93 17.62 7.57 -5.75
CA VAL A 93 17.69 7.73 -4.30
C VAL A 93 19.17 7.65 -3.86
N PRO A 94 19.68 8.57 -3.03
CA PRO A 94 21.05 8.48 -2.53
C PRO A 94 21.33 7.16 -1.82
N GLU A 95 22.47 6.52 -2.08
CA GLU A 95 22.81 5.16 -1.61
C GLU A 95 22.64 4.99 -0.09
N ALA A 96 23.03 6.00 0.70
CA ALA A 96 22.87 5.98 2.15
C ALA A 96 21.38 5.94 2.58
N VAL A 97 20.51 6.67 1.88
CA VAL A 97 19.06 6.66 2.10
C VAL A 97 18.45 5.33 1.65
N TYR A 98 18.93 4.77 0.53
CA TYR A 98 18.51 3.48 0.04
C TYR A 98 18.80 2.36 1.05
N LYS A 99 20.03 2.26 1.54
CA LYS A 99 20.45 1.26 2.55
C LYS A 99 19.73 1.44 3.90
N GLN A 100 19.49 2.69 4.32
CA GLN A 100 18.86 2.95 5.62
C GLN A 100 17.34 2.80 5.61
N GLN A 101 16.66 3.10 4.50
CA GLN A 101 15.19 3.19 4.47
C GLN A 101 14.50 2.31 3.43
N VAL A 102 15.18 1.96 2.33
CA VAL A 102 14.58 1.13 1.26
C VAL A 102 14.88 -0.36 1.47
N GLU A 103 16.15 -0.74 1.66
CA GLU A 103 16.52 -2.15 1.90
C GLU A 103 15.78 -2.82 3.07
N PRO A 104 15.58 -2.17 4.25
CA PRO A 104 14.84 -2.78 5.35
C PRO A 104 13.35 -2.97 5.02
N VAL A 105 12.76 -2.04 4.26
CA VAL A 105 11.36 -2.14 3.81
C VAL A 105 11.21 -3.28 2.81
N LEU A 106 12.09 -3.38 1.81
CA LEU A 106 12.09 -4.50 0.86
C LEU A 106 12.22 -5.85 1.57
N LYS A 107 13.15 -5.97 2.53
CA LYS A 107 13.32 -7.19 3.34
C LYS A 107 12.10 -7.50 4.20
N SER A 108 11.44 -6.48 4.76
CA SER A 108 10.20 -6.63 5.51
C SER A 108 9.04 -7.10 4.62
N LEU A 109 8.94 -6.58 3.39
CA LEU A 109 7.94 -7.02 2.41
C LEU A 109 8.17 -8.48 1.99
N GLU A 110 9.40 -8.89 1.66
CA GLU A 110 9.71 -10.30 1.34
C GLU A 110 9.44 -11.25 2.52
N THR A 111 9.72 -10.80 3.75
CA THR A 111 9.37 -11.56 4.97
C THR A 111 7.86 -11.67 5.13
N SER A 112 7.12 -10.59 4.85
CA SER A 112 5.66 -10.56 4.91
C SER A 112 5.03 -11.45 3.84
N ARG A 113 5.55 -11.44 2.61
CA ARG A 113 5.22 -12.37 1.52
C ARG A 113 5.37 -13.81 1.97
N LYS A 114 6.55 -14.17 2.52
CA LYS A 114 6.79 -15.53 2.98
C LYS A 114 5.79 -15.95 4.06
N VAL A 115 5.58 -15.11 5.08
CA VAL A 115 4.64 -15.42 6.18
C VAL A 115 3.20 -15.52 5.68
N ALA A 116 2.76 -14.63 4.78
CA ALA A 116 1.44 -14.67 4.17
C ALA A 116 1.25 -15.94 3.33
N ASN A 117 2.20 -16.25 2.44
CA ASN A 117 2.10 -17.40 1.54
C ASN A 117 2.24 -18.74 2.29
N ASP A 118 3.09 -18.83 3.33
CA ASP A 118 3.16 -19.99 4.23
C ASP A 118 1.83 -20.17 4.99
N GLY A 119 1.28 -19.09 5.55
CA GLY A 119 0.00 -19.11 6.28
C GLY A 119 -1.16 -19.51 5.38
N LEU A 120 -1.26 -18.94 4.19
CA LEU A 120 -2.25 -19.31 3.16
C LEU A 120 -2.09 -20.77 2.72
N SER A 121 -0.86 -21.26 2.54
CA SER A 121 -0.59 -22.69 2.24
C SER A 121 -0.98 -23.65 3.36
N SER A 122 -1.10 -23.16 4.61
CA SER A 122 -1.61 -23.97 5.72
C SER A 122 -3.14 -24.15 5.71
N VAL A 123 -3.86 -23.32 4.94
CA VAL A 123 -5.31 -23.43 4.73
C VAL A 123 -5.63 -24.52 3.69
N GLY A 124 -4.83 -24.63 2.63
CA GLY A 124 -5.00 -25.63 1.58
C GLY A 124 -4.04 -25.45 0.40
N SER A 125 -4.27 -26.22 -0.67
CA SER A 125 -3.65 -25.99 -1.98
C SER A 125 -4.14 -24.69 -2.61
N ASP A 126 -3.47 -24.22 -3.66
CA ASP A 126 -3.84 -22.96 -4.32
C ASP A 126 -5.27 -23.00 -4.89
N ASP A 127 -5.76 -24.14 -5.37
CA ASP A 127 -7.14 -24.33 -5.83
C ASP A 127 -8.20 -24.37 -4.70
N THR A 128 -7.79 -24.34 -3.43
CA THR A 128 -8.72 -24.43 -2.29
C THR A 128 -9.49 -23.11 -2.14
N GLU A 129 -10.82 -23.16 -2.20
CA GLU A 129 -11.66 -22.00 -1.87
C GLU A 129 -11.45 -21.58 -0.41
N MET A 130 -11.18 -20.28 -0.19
CA MET A 130 -11.04 -19.75 1.16
C MET A 130 -12.42 -19.66 1.85
N PRO A 131 -12.51 -20.02 3.15
CA PRO A 131 -13.72 -19.81 3.94
C PRO A 131 -14.20 -18.36 3.87
N GLU A 132 -15.49 -18.15 3.63
CA GLU A 132 -16.06 -16.84 3.29
C GLU A 132 -15.73 -15.74 4.32
N GLU A 133 -15.73 -16.05 5.61
CA GLU A 133 -15.36 -15.14 6.69
C GLU A 133 -13.90 -14.66 6.57
N LEU A 134 -12.96 -15.60 6.40
CA LEU A 134 -11.53 -15.30 6.24
C LEU A 134 -11.25 -14.56 4.93
N ARG A 135 -11.91 -14.98 3.84
CA ARG A 135 -11.84 -14.33 2.54
C ARG A 135 -12.30 -12.88 2.64
N THR A 136 -13.48 -12.63 3.22
CA THR A 136 -14.06 -11.29 3.36
C THR A 136 -13.16 -10.38 4.20
N ALA A 137 -12.63 -10.88 5.33
CA ALA A 137 -11.69 -10.13 6.16
C ALA A 137 -10.40 -9.77 5.41
N TYR A 138 -9.87 -10.69 4.60
CA TYR A 138 -8.65 -10.46 3.80
C TYR A 138 -8.89 -9.45 2.67
N LEU A 139 -9.97 -9.60 1.89
CA LEU A 139 -10.26 -8.70 0.77
C LEU A 139 -10.58 -7.27 1.26
N GLN A 140 -11.21 -7.13 2.43
CA GLN A 140 -11.42 -5.84 3.09
C GLN A 140 -10.10 -5.14 3.49
N TYR A 141 -9.05 -5.90 3.81
CA TYR A 141 -7.71 -5.37 4.07
C TYR A 141 -6.95 -5.01 2.79
N MET A 142 -7.15 -5.75 1.68
CA MET A 142 -6.35 -5.59 0.46
C MET A 142 -6.55 -4.24 -0.24
N LYS A 143 -7.78 -3.71 -0.30
CA LYS A 143 -8.06 -2.40 -0.92
C LYS A 143 -7.29 -1.25 -0.25
N PRO A 144 -7.41 -1.00 1.07
CA PRO A 144 -6.64 0.06 1.72
C PRO A 144 -5.12 -0.20 1.72
N ALA A 145 -4.67 -1.46 1.77
CA ALA A 145 -3.24 -1.79 1.66
C ALA A 145 -2.68 -1.39 0.28
N ARG A 146 -3.40 -1.71 -0.80
CA ARG A 146 -3.08 -1.26 -2.15
C ARG A 146 -3.05 0.26 -2.26
N ASP A 147 -4.07 0.93 -1.73
CA ASP A 147 -4.20 2.38 -1.87
C ASP A 147 -3.08 3.13 -1.12
N ALA A 148 -2.65 2.60 0.03
CA ALA A 148 -1.47 3.08 0.75
C ALA A 148 -0.17 2.88 -0.06
N VAL A 149 0.01 1.72 -0.71
CA VAL A 149 1.16 1.48 -1.62
C VAL A 149 1.13 2.43 -2.82
N LYS A 150 -0.04 2.66 -3.42
CA LYS A 150 -0.22 3.64 -4.51
C LYS A 150 0.19 5.04 -4.06
N GLN A 151 -0.31 5.50 -2.91
CA GLN A 151 0.02 6.81 -2.35
C GLN A 151 1.50 6.96 -2.00
N ALA A 152 2.15 5.90 -1.51
CA ALA A 152 3.59 5.89 -1.25
C ALA A 152 4.40 6.04 -2.55
N ILE A 153 4.02 5.31 -3.61
CA ILE A 153 4.65 5.38 -4.93
C ILE A 153 4.45 6.75 -5.59
N GLU A 154 3.25 7.33 -5.51
CA GLU A 154 2.99 8.69 -6.01
C GLU A 154 3.79 9.75 -5.25
N SER A 155 3.87 9.64 -3.91
CA SER A 155 4.66 10.54 -3.06
C SER A 155 6.14 10.48 -3.40
N ALA A 156 6.70 9.27 -3.51
CA ALA A 156 8.10 9.07 -3.89
C ALA A 156 8.38 9.58 -5.31
N SER A 157 7.46 9.36 -6.26
CA SER A 157 7.61 9.81 -7.65
C SER A 157 7.65 11.34 -7.76
N LYS A 158 6.87 12.05 -6.93
CA LYS A 158 6.91 13.52 -6.85
C LYS A 158 8.26 14.04 -6.34
N ILE A 159 8.84 13.40 -5.32
CA ILE A 159 10.17 13.75 -4.79
C ILE A 159 11.24 13.52 -5.86
N VAL A 160 11.20 12.35 -6.51
CA VAL A 160 12.13 11.96 -7.58
C VAL A 160 12.02 12.86 -8.81
N SER A 161 10.83 13.39 -9.12
CA SER A 161 10.59 14.28 -10.27
C SER A 161 10.86 15.77 -9.97
N ALA A 162 11.24 16.10 -8.73
CA ALA A 162 11.57 17.46 -8.28
C ALA A 162 13.08 17.70 -8.11
N GLN A 163 13.90 16.70 -8.48
CA GLN A 163 15.36 16.78 -8.61
C GLN A 163 15.76 16.95 -10.09
#